data_AF-A0A2P4PU05-F1
#
_entry.id   AF-A0A2P4PU05-F1
#
_cell.length_a   1.000
_cell.length_b   1.000
_cell.length_c   1.000
_cell.angle_alpha   90.00
_cell.angle_beta   90.00
_cell.angle_gamma   90.00
#
_symmetry.space_group_name_H-M   'P 1'
#
loop_
_entity.id
_entity.type
_entity.pdbx_description
1 polymer ?
#
loop_
_entity_poly.entity_id
_entity_poly.type
_entity_poly.pdbx_seq_one_letter_code
_entity_poly.pdbx_strand_id
1 'polypeptide(L)'
;MFHRFYENESINCLLFLKHVERICFYELKEGANKLELLYTIQLENADQVRSQRRLISENIVPMMNSLKSKELRDDQLETSSYVASFSRQERGCSKETNNWLILNYLDSLLETEAYFQKNFKRNIGEYKFIPNVGLALPLSDLEVTGKLFCFLPLPVNMPFHVSVHGYFAVSTNRRALWSAADNEDLAADALARLKVEWNRYLFEKVLPKAWAKFLRELPFKIPRVQPKDVHKFWPIVNRDKKSALISFCKDLLQNVVSNLDIEDHVFKGPSTSNTIGTVNGVPN
;
A
#
# COMPACT_ATOMS: atom_id res chain seq x y z
N MET A 1 10.21 -19.57 -17.06
CA MET A 1 10.28 -18.44 -16.09
C MET A 1 9.36 -17.29 -16.50
N PHE A 2 9.50 -16.73 -17.70
CA PHE A 2 8.72 -15.57 -18.17
C PHE A 2 7.21 -15.82 -18.28
N HIS A 3 6.79 -17.01 -18.68
CA HIS A 3 5.36 -17.41 -18.68
C HIS A 3 4.73 -17.32 -17.27
N ARG A 4 5.38 -17.87 -16.24
CA ARG A 4 4.88 -17.80 -14.86
C ARG A 4 4.78 -16.37 -14.34
N PHE A 5 5.74 -15.50 -14.71
CA PHE A 5 5.69 -14.08 -14.40
C PHE A 5 4.49 -13.41 -15.09
N TYR A 6 4.30 -13.70 -16.39
CA TYR A 6 3.18 -13.19 -17.17
C TYR A 6 1.83 -13.57 -16.57
N GLU A 7 1.65 -14.84 -16.19
CA GLU A 7 0.38 -15.34 -15.66
C GLU A 7 0.04 -14.80 -14.26
N ASN A 8 1.02 -14.78 -13.34
CA ASN A 8 0.72 -14.68 -11.90
C ASN A 8 1.07 -13.31 -11.28
N GLU A 9 2.03 -12.56 -11.84
CA GLU A 9 2.60 -11.39 -11.17
C GLU A 9 2.67 -10.12 -12.02
N SER A 10 2.51 -10.26 -13.34
CA SER A 10 2.73 -9.21 -14.34
C SER A 10 2.13 -7.84 -14.01
N ILE A 11 0.83 -7.77 -13.76
CA ILE A 11 0.12 -6.51 -13.49
C ILE A 11 0.52 -5.93 -12.13
N ASN A 12 0.70 -6.80 -11.12
CA ASN A 12 1.06 -6.38 -9.77
C ASN A 12 2.38 -5.59 -9.78
N CYS A 13 3.34 -5.97 -10.63
CA CYS A 13 4.63 -5.28 -10.73
C CYS A 13 4.54 -3.81 -11.16
N LEU A 14 3.47 -3.39 -11.85
CA LEU A 14 3.35 -2.00 -12.33
C LEU A 14 2.52 -1.09 -11.41
N LEU A 15 1.89 -1.63 -10.36
CA LEU A 15 0.96 -0.88 -9.50
C LEU A 15 1.63 0.35 -8.86
N PHE A 16 2.76 0.13 -8.16
CA PHE A 16 3.41 1.14 -7.33
C PHE A 16 4.78 1.62 -7.86
N LEU A 17 5.14 1.23 -9.09
CA LEU A 17 6.32 1.79 -9.75
C LEU A 17 6.06 3.24 -10.16
N LYS A 18 7.07 4.09 -10.06
CA LYS A 18 6.93 5.54 -10.32
C LYS A 18 6.95 5.88 -11.82
N HIS A 19 7.82 5.22 -12.57
CA HIS A 19 8.17 5.63 -13.95
C HIS A 19 8.03 4.51 -14.98
N VAL A 20 7.93 3.25 -14.53
CA VAL A 20 7.74 2.12 -15.45
C VAL A 20 6.27 2.02 -15.82
N GLU A 21 5.99 2.10 -17.12
CA GLU A 21 4.62 2.10 -17.67
C GLU A 21 4.39 0.92 -18.61
N ARG A 22 5.46 0.26 -19.08
CA ARG A 22 5.38 -0.88 -19.99
C ARG A 22 6.54 -1.85 -19.75
N ILE A 23 6.23 -3.14 -19.80
CA ILE A 23 7.20 -4.24 -19.79
C ILE A 23 6.91 -5.12 -21.01
N CYS A 24 7.94 -5.38 -21.81
CA CYS A 24 7.85 -6.24 -22.98
C CYS A 24 8.89 -7.36 -22.88
N PHE A 25 8.50 -8.58 -23.26
CA PHE A 25 9.39 -9.72 -23.35
C PHE A 25 9.59 -10.09 -24.80
N TYR A 26 10.85 -10.24 -25.20
CA TYR A 26 11.23 -10.64 -26.55
C TYR A 26 12.05 -11.93 -26.51
N GLU A 27 11.91 -12.74 -27.55
CA GLU A 27 12.73 -13.92 -27.81
C GLU A 27 13.59 -13.69 -29.06
N LEU A 28 14.86 -14.09 -28.99
CA LEU A 28 15.74 -14.22 -30.15
C LEU A 28 16.08 -15.70 -30.33
N LYS A 29 15.54 -16.31 -31.39
CA LYS A 29 15.80 -17.71 -31.70
C LYS A 29 17.21 -17.89 -32.29
N GLU A 30 17.76 -19.09 -32.13
CA GLU A 30 19.05 -19.44 -32.71
C GLU A 30 19.03 -19.25 -34.24
N GLY A 31 20.04 -18.56 -34.78
CA GLY A 31 20.13 -18.23 -36.20
C GLY A 31 19.14 -17.14 -36.69
N ALA A 32 18.29 -16.59 -35.82
CA ALA A 32 17.39 -15.50 -36.19
C ALA A 32 18.05 -14.13 -36.04
N ASN A 33 17.71 -13.22 -36.96
CA ASN A 33 18.20 -11.83 -36.94
C ASN A 33 17.15 -10.84 -36.40
N LYS A 34 15.99 -11.31 -35.93
CA LYS A 34 14.87 -10.48 -35.50
C LYS A 34 14.31 -10.96 -34.17
N LEU A 35 14.05 -10.01 -33.28
CA LEU A 35 13.38 -10.22 -32.01
C LEU A 35 11.88 -10.48 -32.23
N GLU A 36 11.35 -11.52 -31.60
CA GLU A 36 9.93 -11.84 -31.55
C GLU A 36 9.34 -11.39 -30.23
N LEU A 37 8.31 -10.53 -30.26
CA LEU A 37 7.59 -10.12 -29.05
C LEU A 37 6.73 -11.28 -28.53
N LEU A 38 6.93 -11.67 -27.27
CA LEU A 38 6.16 -12.71 -26.59
C LEU A 38 4.99 -12.12 -25.79
N TYR A 39 5.31 -11.18 -24.90
CA TYR A 39 4.36 -10.63 -23.94
C TYR A 39 4.48 -9.13 -23.83
N THR A 40 3.37 -8.44 -23.62
CA THR A 40 3.32 -7.03 -23.25
C THR A 40 2.44 -6.85 -22.02
N ILE A 41 2.94 -6.06 -21.08
CA ILE A 41 2.23 -5.60 -19.91
C ILE A 41 2.32 -4.08 -19.95
N GLN A 42 1.20 -3.39 -19.93
CA GLN A 42 1.18 -1.96 -20.18
C GLN A 42 0.15 -1.24 -19.32
N LEU A 43 0.51 -0.05 -18.88
CA LEU A 43 -0.41 0.96 -18.39
C LEU A 43 -1.07 1.70 -19.56
N GLU A 44 -2.38 1.55 -19.71
CA GLU A 44 -3.14 2.08 -20.84
C GLU A 44 -3.38 3.58 -20.72
N ASN A 45 -3.76 4.05 -19.54
CA ASN A 45 -4.01 5.47 -19.26
C ASN A 45 -2.77 6.15 -18.65
N ALA A 46 -1.61 5.93 -19.27
CA ALA A 46 -0.31 6.33 -18.75
C ALA A 46 -0.21 7.84 -18.45
N ASP A 47 -0.72 8.72 -19.30
CA ASP A 47 -0.59 10.18 -19.11
C ASP A 47 -1.33 10.68 -17.87
N GLN A 48 -2.54 10.16 -17.62
CA GLN A 48 -3.32 10.47 -16.42
C GLN A 48 -2.60 9.98 -15.17
N VAL A 49 -2.19 8.70 -15.17
CA VAL A 49 -1.54 8.08 -14.01
C VAL A 49 -0.17 8.70 -13.74
N ARG A 50 0.59 9.06 -14.77
CA ARG A 50 1.88 9.75 -14.64
C ARG A 50 1.71 11.10 -13.96
N SER A 51 0.73 11.90 -14.39
CA SER A 51 0.41 13.19 -13.76
C SER A 51 0.09 13.02 -12.28
N GLN A 52 -0.68 11.99 -11.93
CA GLN A 52 -1.04 11.66 -10.55
C GLN A 52 0.15 11.19 -9.71
N ARG A 53 1.03 10.33 -10.27
CA ARG A 53 2.25 9.87 -9.61
C ARG A 53 3.22 11.04 -9.33
N ARG A 54 3.32 11.99 -10.25
CA ARG A 54 4.19 13.17 -10.14
C ARG A 54 3.85 14.06 -8.96
N LEU A 55 2.55 14.23 -8.65
CA LEU A 55 2.08 15.03 -7.51
C LEU A 55 2.82 14.71 -6.22
N ILE A 56 3.13 13.43 -5.99
CA ILE A 56 3.89 12.98 -4.81
C ILE A 56 5.38 12.80 -5.14
N SER A 57 5.70 12.16 -6.26
CA SER A 57 7.09 11.74 -6.50
C SER A 57 8.07 12.90 -6.72
N GLU A 58 7.60 14.00 -7.31
CA GLU A 58 8.43 15.17 -7.61
C GLU A 58 8.70 16.02 -6.36
N ASN A 59 7.80 16.00 -5.38
CA ASN A 59 7.92 16.79 -4.14
C ASN A 59 8.77 16.11 -3.06
N ILE A 60 8.86 14.77 -3.05
CA ILE A 60 9.63 14.03 -2.03
C ILE A 60 11.08 14.51 -1.91
N VAL A 61 11.82 14.64 -3.02
CA VAL A 61 13.25 14.99 -2.96
C VAL A 61 13.46 16.43 -2.49
N PRO A 62 12.78 17.45 -3.06
CA PRO A 62 12.82 18.82 -2.54
C PRO A 62 12.48 18.89 -1.05
N MET A 63 11.38 18.28 -0.61
CA MET A 63 10.94 18.32 0.79
C MET A 63 11.98 17.67 1.72
N MET A 64 12.55 16.53 1.34
CA MET A 64 13.60 15.87 2.12
C MET A 64 14.89 16.70 2.20
N ASN A 65 15.23 17.44 1.15
CA ASN A 65 16.38 18.35 1.17
C ASN A 65 16.12 19.55 2.08
N SER A 66 14.94 20.17 1.98
CA SER A 66 14.52 21.26 2.87
C SER A 66 14.40 20.83 4.34
N LEU A 67 13.99 19.58 4.60
CA LEU A 67 13.98 19.01 5.94
C LEU A 67 15.41 18.94 6.51
N LYS A 68 16.38 18.46 5.71
CA LYS A 68 17.79 18.37 6.12
C LYS A 68 18.44 19.73 6.36
N SER A 69 18.09 20.74 5.57
CA SER A 69 18.54 22.13 5.77
C SER A 69 17.79 22.86 6.88
N LYS A 70 16.75 22.24 7.48
CA LYS A 70 15.85 22.85 8.47
C LYS A 70 15.07 24.06 7.94
N GLU A 71 14.83 24.10 6.64
CA GLU A 71 14.09 25.15 5.94
C GLU A 71 12.63 24.76 5.68
N LEU A 72 12.27 23.50 5.89
CA LEU A 72 10.89 23.03 5.77
C LEU A 72 10.03 23.62 6.89
N ARG A 73 9.10 24.52 6.54
CA ARG A 73 8.23 25.22 7.50
C ARG A 73 6.82 24.67 7.59
N ASP A 74 6.33 24.15 6.47
CA ASP A 74 5.01 23.55 6.33
C ASP A 74 5.14 22.42 5.31
N ASP A 75 4.57 21.26 5.63
CA ASP A 75 4.50 20.13 4.73
C ASP A 75 3.05 19.63 4.64
N GLN A 76 2.39 20.06 3.56
CA GLN A 76 1.03 19.60 3.29
C GLN A 76 1.02 18.09 3.07
N LEU A 77 0.00 17.44 3.63
CA LEU A 77 -0.30 16.04 3.39
C LEU A 77 -0.69 15.86 1.92
N GLU A 78 0.10 15.12 1.16
CA GLU A 78 -0.19 14.89 -0.25
C GLU A 78 -0.91 13.56 -0.43
N THR A 79 -2.09 13.62 -1.03
CA THR A 79 -2.86 12.43 -1.41
C THR A 79 -3.12 12.46 -2.91
N SER A 80 -2.86 11.35 -3.58
CA SER A 80 -3.22 11.14 -4.97
C SER A 80 -4.04 9.86 -5.09
N SER A 81 -5.22 9.96 -5.69
CA SER A 81 -6.14 8.84 -5.88
C SER A 81 -6.60 8.77 -7.33
N TYR A 82 -6.40 7.62 -7.96
CA TYR A 82 -6.64 7.43 -9.38
C TYR A 82 -6.94 5.98 -9.72
N VAL A 83 -7.60 5.79 -10.87
CA VAL A 83 -7.79 4.46 -11.47
C VAL A 83 -6.69 4.23 -12.49
N ALA A 84 -5.95 3.15 -12.35
CA ALA A 84 -4.94 2.70 -13.31
C ALA A 84 -5.46 1.49 -14.10
N SER A 85 -5.41 1.57 -15.42
CA SER A 85 -5.85 0.54 -16.35
C SER A 85 -4.64 -0.20 -16.90
N PHE A 86 -4.44 -1.44 -16.47
CA PHE A 86 -3.34 -2.27 -16.94
C PHE A 86 -3.84 -3.30 -17.94
N SER A 87 -3.12 -3.47 -19.03
CA SER A 87 -3.35 -4.57 -19.95
C SER A 87 -2.25 -5.60 -19.91
N ARG A 88 -2.62 -6.85 -20.19
CA ARG A 88 -1.72 -7.93 -20.51
C ARG A 88 -2.08 -8.49 -21.87
N GLN A 89 -1.06 -8.78 -22.67
CA GLN A 89 -1.24 -9.37 -24.00
C GLN A 89 -0.12 -10.37 -24.29
N GLU A 90 -0.52 -11.59 -24.61
CA GLU A 90 0.34 -12.60 -25.20
C GLU A 90 0.21 -12.53 -26.72
N ARG A 91 1.30 -12.86 -27.42
CA ARG A 91 1.33 -12.91 -28.88
C ARG A 91 0.16 -13.75 -29.44
N GLY A 92 -0.62 -13.14 -30.33
CA GLY A 92 -1.73 -13.81 -31.01
C GLY A 92 -2.98 -14.00 -30.15
N CYS A 93 -2.97 -13.54 -28.89
CA CYS A 93 -4.11 -13.62 -27.98
C CYS A 93 -4.80 -12.25 -27.81
N SER A 94 -6.03 -12.30 -27.30
CA SER A 94 -6.79 -11.10 -26.94
C SER A 94 -6.12 -10.33 -25.82
N LYS A 95 -6.22 -9.00 -25.88
CA LYS A 95 -5.77 -8.11 -24.83
C LYS A 95 -6.74 -8.17 -23.65
N GLU A 96 -6.23 -8.45 -22.46
CA GLU A 96 -7.01 -8.42 -21.23
C GLU A 96 -6.66 -7.18 -20.42
N THR A 97 -7.68 -6.46 -19.95
CA THR A 97 -7.50 -5.21 -19.20
C THR A 97 -8.05 -5.35 -17.78
N ASN A 98 -7.28 -4.89 -16.80
CA ASN A 98 -7.65 -4.85 -15.39
C ASN A 98 -7.48 -3.43 -14.84
N ASN A 99 -8.54 -2.92 -14.23
CA ASN A 99 -8.55 -1.60 -13.63
C ASN A 99 -8.31 -1.74 -12.12
N TRP A 100 -7.51 -0.84 -11.56
CA TRP A 100 -7.17 -0.81 -10.14
C TRP A 100 -7.40 0.60 -9.60
N LEU A 101 -8.11 0.73 -8.48
CA LEU A 101 -8.10 1.96 -7.70
C LEU A 101 -6.80 1.97 -6.89
N ILE A 102 -6.02 3.03 -7.04
CA ILE A 102 -4.75 3.23 -6.33
C ILE A 102 -4.82 4.56 -5.60
N LEU A 103 -4.59 4.52 -4.29
CA LEU A 103 -4.36 5.69 -3.46
C LEU A 103 -2.91 5.71 -3.03
N ASN A 104 -2.25 6.85 -3.16
CA ASN A 104 -0.91 7.11 -2.68
C ASN A 104 -0.96 8.29 -1.71
N TYR A 105 -0.30 8.15 -0.57
CA TYR A 105 -0.39 9.07 0.56
C TYR A 105 1.00 9.35 1.13
N LEU A 106 1.39 10.62 1.17
CA LEU A 106 2.59 11.10 1.84
C LEU A 106 2.17 11.87 3.09
N ASP A 107 2.61 11.39 4.26
CA ASP A 107 2.36 12.05 5.55
C ASP A 107 3.39 13.16 5.83
N SER A 108 3.17 13.92 6.90
CA SER A 108 4.09 14.97 7.34
C SER A 108 5.47 14.40 7.69
N LEU A 109 6.49 14.86 6.96
CA LEU A 109 7.90 14.72 7.29
C LEU A 109 8.25 15.42 8.61
N LEU A 110 7.64 16.56 8.93
CA LEU A 110 7.89 17.29 10.17
C LEU A 110 7.41 16.50 11.40
N GLU A 111 6.19 15.96 11.37
CA GLU A 111 5.68 15.08 12.44
C GLU A 111 6.53 13.82 12.57
N THR A 112 6.92 13.23 11.43
CA THR A 112 7.77 12.04 11.38
C THR A 112 9.15 12.32 11.97
N GLU A 113 9.79 13.42 11.58
CA GLU A 113 11.09 13.86 12.10
C GLU A 113 11.03 14.11 13.60
N ALA A 114 10.02 14.84 14.07
CA ALA A 114 9.81 15.11 15.50
C ALA A 114 9.65 13.81 16.31
N TYR A 115 8.92 12.82 15.78
CA TYR A 115 8.78 11.51 16.42
C TYR A 115 10.13 10.79 16.55
N PHE A 116 10.91 10.72 15.47
CA PHE A 116 12.19 10.00 15.48
C PHE A 116 13.27 10.72 16.30
N GLN A 117 13.27 12.05 16.29
CA GLN A 117 14.12 12.85 17.17
C GLN A 117 13.78 12.63 18.65
N LYS A 118 12.49 12.69 19.01
CA LYS A 118 12.06 12.54 20.39
C LYS A 118 12.40 11.16 20.95
N ASN A 119 12.08 10.10 20.21
CA ASN A 119 12.14 8.72 20.70
C ASN A 119 13.49 8.03 20.45
N PHE A 120 14.22 8.42 19.39
CA PHE A 120 15.43 7.72 18.96
C PHE A 120 16.66 8.63 18.81
N LYS A 121 16.50 9.97 18.90
CA LYS A 121 17.57 10.95 18.66
C LYS A 121 18.20 10.81 17.27
N ARG A 122 17.37 10.52 16.26
CA ARG A 122 17.78 10.27 14.87
C ARG A 122 17.00 11.13 13.89
N ASN A 123 17.69 11.63 12.86
CA ASN A 123 17.07 12.37 11.75
C ASN A 123 16.59 11.39 10.67
N ILE A 124 15.34 11.50 10.23
CA ILE A 124 14.75 10.60 9.22
C ILE A 124 15.44 10.77 7.86
N GLY A 125 15.96 11.97 7.60
CA GLY A 125 16.71 12.33 6.40
C GLY A 125 18.00 11.52 6.20
N GLU A 126 18.67 11.12 7.28
CA GLU A 126 19.89 10.31 7.23
C GLU A 126 19.60 8.89 6.72
N TYR A 127 18.43 8.37 7.07
CA TYR A 127 18.00 7.01 6.76
C TYR A 127 17.08 6.91 5.55
N LYS A 128 16.76 8.06 4.92
CA LYS A 128 15.81 8.19 3.79
C LYS A 128 14.43 7.61 4.13
N PHE A 129 14.01 7.77 5.38
CA PHE A 129 12.68 7.40 5.83
C PHE A 129 11.68 8.44 5.32
N ILE A 130 10.81 8.00 4.42
CA ILE A 130 9.81 8.82 3.75
C ILE A 130 8.44 8.23 4.10
N PRO A 131 7.55 8.94 4.81
CA PRO A 131 6.27 8.44 5.30
C PRO A 131 5.25 8.35 4.17
N ASN A 132 5.59 7.60 3.12
CA ASN A 132 4.77 7.38 1.96
C ASN A 132 4.27 5.94 1.93
N VAL A 133 2.95 5.81 1.84
CA VAL A 133 2.22 4.55 1.75
C VAL A 133 1.24 4.59 0.59
N GLY A 134 0.84 3.42 0.10
CA GLY A 134 -0.19 3.31 -0.91
C GLY A 134 -1.14 2.16 -0.65
N LEU A 135 -2.34 2.26 -1.21
CA LEU A 135 -3.39 1.27 -1.14
C LEU A 135 -3.86 0.97 -2.55
N ALA A 136 -4.12 -0.31 -2.85
CA ALA A 136 -4.59 -0.73 -4.16
C ALA A 136 -5.68 -1.81 -4.05
N LEU A 137 -6.74 -1.65 -4.83
CA LEU A 137 -7.84 -2.61 -4.93
C LEU A 137 -8.22 -2.80 -6.40
N PRO A 138 -8.28 -4.04 -6.92
CA PRO A 138 -8.75 -4.26 -8.29
C PRO A 138 -10.27 -4.00 -8.38
N LEU A 139 -10.71 -3.47 -9.51
CA LEU A 139 -12.12 -3.16 -9.76
C LEU A 139 -12.89 -4.35 -10.35
N SER A 140 -12.17 -5.35 -10.87
CA SER A 140 -12.74 -6.54 -11.50
C SER A 140 -13.09 -7.63 -10.49
N ASP A 141 -12.23 -7.88 -9.50
CA ASP A 141 -12.38 -8.93 -8.48
C ASP A 141 -12.11 -8.38 -7.07
N LEU A 142 -13.19 -8.03 -6.36
CA LEU A 142 -13.11 -7.42 -5.03
C LEU A 142 -12.79 -8.41 -3.91
N GLU A 143 -12.77 -9.71 -4.21
CA GLU A 143 -12.50 -10.77 -3.23
C GLU A 143 -11.03 -11.24 -3.25
N VAL A 144 -10.18 -10.61 -4.07
CA VAL A 144 -8.75 -10.91 -4.13
C VAL A 144 -8.10 -10.76 -2.76
N THR A 145 -7.07 -11.56 -2.48
CA THR A 145 -6.20 -11.31 -1.32
C THR A 145 -5.20 -10.21 -1.65
N GLY A 146 -5.13 -9.18 -0.81
CA GLY A 146 -4.17 -8.10 -0.97
C GLY A 146 -2.73 -8.58 -0.86
N LYS A 147 -1.80 -7.87 -1.50
CA LYS A 147 -0.36 -8.15 -1.42
C LYS A 147 0.38 -6.97 -0.78
N LEU A 148 1.56 -7.26 -0.24
CA LEU A 148 2.47 -6.24 0.30
C LEU A 148 3.46 -5.81 -0.77
N PHE A 149 3.72 -4.50 -0.86
CA PHE A 149 4.61 -3.90 -1.85
C PHE A 149 5.63 -2.97 -1.19
N CYS A 150 6.86 -3.00 -1.73
CA CYS A 150 7.83 -1.94 -1.60
C CYS A 150 8.33 -1.63 -3.01
N PHE A 151 7.58 -0.77 -3.71
CA PHE A 151 7.55 -0.55 -5.17
C PHE A 151 7.15 -1.79 -5.99
N LEU A 152 7.83 -2.91 -5.78
CA LEU A 152 7.53 -4.22 -6.35
C LEU A 152 6.80 -5.10 -5.31
N PRO A 153 6.03 -6.10 -5.77
CA PRO A 153 5.38 -7.05 -4.87
C PRO A 153 6.43 -7.82 -4.05
N LEU A 154 6.21 -7.91 -2.75
CA LEU A 154 6.88 -8.86 -1.89
C LEU A 154 6.10 -10.18 -1.93
N PRO A 155 6.75 -11.34 -1.69
CA PRO A 155 6.08 -12.64 -1.61
C PRO A 155 5.30 -12.79 -0.28
N VAL A 156 4.49 -11.78 0.07
CA VAL A 156 3.74 -11.66 1.31
C VAL A 156 2.32 -11.22 0.98
N ASN A 157 1.36 -12.06 1.38
CA ASN A 157 -0.06 -11.74 1.29
C ASN A 157 -0.51 -10.97 2.52
N MET A 158 -1.35 -9.96 2.31
CA MET A 158 -2.03 -9.25 3.37
C MET A 158 -3.17 -10.11 3.94
N PRO A 159 -3.54 -9.92 5.22
CA PRO A 159 -4.65 -10.63 5.84
C PRO A 159 -6.04 -10.09 5.42
N PHE A 160 -6.11 -9.22 4.42
CA PHE A 160 -7.31 -8.52 3.93
C PHE A 160 -7.22 -8.29 2.41
N HIS A 161 -8.30 -7.79 1.80
CA HIS A 161 -8.41 -7.65 0.34
C HIS A 161 -7.56 -6.54 -0.28
N VAL A 162 -7.27 -5.48 0.48
CA VAL A 162 -6.55 -4.31 -0.02
C VAL A 162 -5.05 -4.57 -0.04
N SER A 163 -4.41 -4.32 -1.18
CA SER A 163 -2.96 -4.35 -1.31
C SER A 163 -2.33 -3.12 -0.69
N VAL A 164 -1.19 -3.28 -0.02
CA VAL A 164 -0.52 -2.21 0.74
C VAL A 164 0.88 -1.98 0.19
N HIS A 165 1.21 -0.73 -0.09
CA HIS A 165 2.54 -0.26 -0.43
C HIS A 165 3.08 0.65 0.68
N GLY A 166 4.40 0.66 0.83
CA GLY A 166 5.08 1.64 1.65
C GLY A 166 6.57 1.68 1.36
N TYR A 167 7.22 2.75 1.80
CA TYR A 167 8.68 2.87 1.80
C TYR A 167 9.28 2.03 2.94
N PHE A 168 8.91 0.75 2.96
CA PHE A 168 9.26 -0.15 4.03
C PHE A 168 10.75 -0.49 4.02
N ALA A 169 11.31 -0.65 5.21
CA ALA A 169 12.57 -1.34 5.37
C ALA A 169 12.35 -2.85 5.18
N VAL A 170 12.97 -3.42 4.15
CA VAL A 170 12.85 -4.84 3.82
C VAL A 170 14.11 -5.62 4.22
N SER A 171 13.97 -6.93 4.39
CA SER A 171 15.09 -7.86 4.62
C SER A 171 16.11 -7.81 3.47
N THR A 172 17.33 -8.31 3.69
CA THR A 172 18.41 -8.34 2.68
C THR A 172 18.00 -9.08 1.41
N ASN A 173 17.31 -10.22 1.56
CA ASN A 173 16.74 -10.99 0.45
C ASN A 173 15.47 -10.37 -0.15
N ARG A 174 14.97 -9.26 0.43
CA ARG A 174 13.76 -8.53 0.02
C ARG A 174 12.51 -9.40 -0.09
N ARG A 175 12.41 -10.43 0.74
CA ARG A 175 11.25 -11.33 0.78
C ARG A 175 10.27 -11.02 1.91
N ALA A 176 10.69 -10.23 2.89
CA ALA A 176 9.88 -9.85 4.04
C ALA A 176 10.20 -8.42 4.47
N LEU A 177 9.34 -7.86 5.33
CA LEU A 177 9.67 -6.65 6.07
C LEU A 177 10.75 -6.96 7.09
N TRP A 178 11.60 -5.98 7.37
CA TRP A 178 12.52 -6.05 8.49
C TRP A 178 11.71 -6.13 9.79
N SER A 179 11.80 -7.26 10.51
CA SER A 179 11.02 -7.53 11.72
C SER A 179 11.90 -7.87 12.92
N ALA A 180 11.33 -7.83 14.12
CA ALA A 180 12.02 -8.22 15.35
C ALA A 180 12.31 -9.73 15.41
N ALA A 181 11.51 -10.55 14.71
CA ALA A 181 11.65 -12.01 14.70
C ALA A 181 12.81 -12.51 13.82
N ASP A 182 13.33 -11.66 12.93
CA ASP A 182 14.48 -11.98 12.08
C ASP A 182 15.82 -11.92 12.82
N ASN A 183 15.82 -11.65 14.15
CA ASN A 183 17.01 -11.62 14.99
C ASN A 183 16.76 -12.27 16.37
N GLU A 184 17.29 -13.48 16.56
CA GLU A 184 17.63 -14.02 17.88
C GLU A 184 18.76 -13.19 18.56
N ASP A 185 19.45 -12.31 17.82
CA ASP A 185 20.53 -11.44 18.30
C ASP A 185 20.17 -9.94 18.22
N LEU A 186 19.28 -9.46 19.09
CA LEU A 186 19.01 -8.03 19.28
C LEU A 186 20.18 -7.24 19.92
N ALA A 187 21.39 -7.80 19.93
CA ALA A 187 22.51 -7.29 20.70
C ALA A 187 23.43 -6.27 19.99
N ALA A 188 23.35 -5.99 18.68
CA ALA A 188 24.47 -5.25 18.05
C ALA A 188 24.20 -4.01 17.16
N ASP A 189 23.06 -3.80 16.48
CA ASP A 189 22.92 -2.65 15.56
C ASP A 189 21.69 -1.76 15.82
N ALA A 190 21.96 -0.50 16.17
CA ALA A 190 20.96 0.56 16.31
C ALA A 190 20.13 0.76 15.04
N LEU A 191 20.71 0.51 13.85
CA LEU A 191 20.03 0.67 12.57
C LEU A 191 18.97 -0.41 12.33
N ALA A 192 19.21 -1.66 12.72
CA ALA A 192 18.24 -2.73 12.57
C ALA A 192 16.97 -2.45 13.40
N ARG A 193 17.14 -2.02 14.66
CA ARG A 193 16.03 -1.59 15.51
C ARG A 193 15.28 -0.41 14.88
N LEU A 194 16.01 0.57 14.37
CA LEU A 194 15.42 1.74 13.72
C LEU A 194 14.58 1.38 12.48
N LYS A 195 15.00 0.37 11.71
CA LYS A 195 14.22 -0.17 10.56
C LYS A 195 12.92 -0.86 10.98
N VAL A 196 12.94 -1.63 12.07
CA VAL A 196 11.70 -2.22 12.64
C VAL A 196 10.75 -1.12 13.10
N GLU A 197 11.28 -0.13 13.82
CA GLU A 197 10.51 1.03 14.30
C GLU A 197 9.94 1.84 13.15
N TRP A 198 10.69 1.99 12.05
CA TRP A 198 10.21 2.64 10.84
C TRP A 198 9.02 1.94 10.22
N ASN A 199 9.11 0.62 10.01
CA ASN A 199 7.97 -0.15 9.51
C ASN A 199 6.77 -0.02 10.45
N ARG A 200 6.99 -0.11 11.76
CA ARG A 200 5.93 0.03 12.75
C ARG A 200 5.26 1.41 12.70
N TYR A 201 6.06 2.47 12.61
CA TYR A 201 5.56 3.83 12.44
C TYR A 201 4.66 3.98 11.21
N LEU A 202 5.08 3.40 10.07
CA LEU A 202 4.26 3.42 8.85
C LEU A 202 2.90 2.72 9.07
N PHE A 203 2.88 1.54 9.72
CA PHE A 203 1.63 0.81 9.97
C PHE A 203 0.74 1.47 11.05
N GLU A 204 1.31 2.10 12.07
CA GLU A 204 0.57 2.64 13.20
C GLU A 204 0.14 4.10 13.03
N LYS A 205 0.89 4.90 12.27
CA LYS A 205 0.68 6.36 12.17
C LYS A 205 0.29 6.83 10.77
N VAL A 206 0.89 6.25 9.74
CA VAL A 206 0.76 6.75 8.36
C VAL A 206 -0.33 6.00 7.58
N LEU A 207 -0.23 4.67 7.53
CA LEU A 207 -1.16 3.78 6.86
C LEU A 207 -2.62 3.98 7.30
N PRO A 208 -2.92 4.20 8.61
CA PRO A 208 -4.30 4.42 9.03
C PRO A 208 -4.94 5.68 8.44
N LYS A 209 -4.17 6.79 8.36
CA LYS A 209 -4.61 8.04 7.73
C LYS A 209 -4.92 7.84 6.24
N ALA A 210 -4.10 7.07 5.53
CA ALA A 210 -4.31 6.72 4.13
C ALA A 210 -5.55 5.82 3.96
N TRP A 211 -5.73 4.85 4.85
CA TRP A 211 -6.84 3.90 4.81
C TRP A 211 -8.19 4.58 5.04
N ALA A 212 -8.27 5.52 6.00
CA ALA A 212 -9.46 6.31 6.24
C ALA A 212 -9.87 7.07 4.97
N LYS A 213 -8.92 7.75 4.30
CA LYS A 213 -9.18 8.40 3.00
C LYS A 213 -9.65 7.39 1.95
N PHE A 214 -9.00 6.23 1.86
CA PHE A 214 -9.35 5.19 0.90
C PHE A 214 -10.79 4.70 1.07
N LEU A 215 -11.21 4.38 2.29
CA LEU A 215 -12.56 3.89 2.57
C LEU A 215 -13.64 4.91 2.18
N ARG A 216 -13.37 6.21 2.37
CA ARG A 216 -14.29 7.30 1.97
C ARG A 216 -14.46 7.39 0.47
N GLU A 217 -13.40 7.13 -0.30
CA GLU A 217 -13.45 7.24 -1.75
C GLU A 217 -14.07 6.02 -2.44
N LEU A 218 -14.06 4.85 -1.79
CA LEU A 218 -14.50 3.59 -2.40
C LEU A 218 -15.90 3.66 -3.04
N PRO A 219 -16.96 4.14 -2.36
CA PRO A 219 -18.31 4.19 -2.95
C PRO A 219 -18.40 5.11 -4.17
N PHE A 220 -17.58 6.16 -4.22
CA PHE A 220 -17.59 7.15 -5.30
C PHE A 220 -16.74 6.72 -6.49
N LYS A 221 -15.66 5.98 -6.25
CA LYS A 221 -14.71 5.55 -7.28
C LYS A 221 -15.03 4.18 -7.87
N ILE A 222 -15.80 3.35 -7.15
CA ILE A 222 -16.14 1.98 -7.57
C ILE A 222 -17.66 1.82 -7.58
N PRO A 223 -18.34 1.93 -8.74
CA PRO A 223 -19.80 1.86 -8.82
C PRO A 223 -20.43 0.57 -8.27
N ARG A 224 -19.66 -0.53 -8.24
CA ARG A 224 -20.09 -1.82 -7.71
C ARG A 224 -20.07 -1.87 -6.18
N VAL A 225 -19.27 -1.02 -5.52
CA VAL A 225 -19.18 -0.95 -4.06
C VAL A 225 -20.27 -0.01 -3.57
N GLN A 226 -21.32 -0.58 -3.00
CA GLN A 226 -22.33 0.23 -2.31
C GLN A 226 -21.78 0.69 -0.95
N PRO A 227 -22.26 1.81 -0.38
CA PRO A 227 -21.84 2.26 0.94
C PRO A 227 -21.90 1.15 2.02
N LYS A 228 -22.93 0.31 1.95
CA LYS A 228 -23.10 -0.85 2.84
C LYS A 228 -22.02 -1.93 2.71
N ASP A 229 -21.24 -1.95 1.62
CA ASP A 229 -20.21 -2.95 1.34
C ASP A 229 -18.80 -2.49 1.70
N VAL A 230 -18.62 -1.20 2.04
CA VAL A 230 -17.32 -0.60 2.41
C VAL A 230 -16.65 -1.36 3.55
N HIS A 231 -17.43 -1.85 4.53
CA HIS A 231 -16.94 -2.64 5.67
C HIS A 231 -16.09 -3.86 5.27
N LYS A 232 -16.28 -4.42 4.07
CA LYS A 232 -15.47 -5.55 3.57
C LYS A 232 -14.01 -5.19 3.32
N PHE A 233 -13.72 -3.93 3.06
CA PHE A 233 -12.37 -3.43 2.73
C PHE A 233 -11.64 -2.85 3.95
N TRP A 234 -12.20 -3.01 5.13
CA TRP A 234 -11.55 -2.63 6.38
C TRP A 234 -10.37 -3.57 6.68
N PRO A 235 -9.32 -3.09 7.37
CA PRO A 235 -8.13 -3.89 7.66
C PRO A 235 -8.36 -4.85 8.84
N ILE A 236 -9.34 -5.74 8.69
CA ILE A 236 -9.71 -6.73 9.71
C ILE A 236 -8.76 -7.93 9.57
N VAL A 237 -7.98 -8.18 10.62
CA VAL A 237 -7.00 -9.27 10.65
C VAL A 237 -7.61 -10.47 11.36
N ASN A 238 -7.60 -11.64 10.71
CA ASN A 238 -7.88 -12.89 11.41
C ASN A 238 -6.67 -13.26 12.30
N ARG A 239 -6.89 -13.24 13.62
CA ARG A 239 -5.86 -13.42 14.66
C ARG A 239 -5.30 -14.85 14.76
N ASP A 240 -5.91 -15.81 14.07
CA ASP A 240 -5.53 -17.22 14.16
C ASP A 240 -4.28 -17.58 13.33
N LYS A 241 -3.84 -16.69 12.44
CA LYS A 241 -2.61 -16.87 11.65
C LYS A 241 -1.41 -16.29 12.40
N LYS A 242 -0.30 -17.02 12.48
CA LYS A 242 0.98 -16.51 12.99
C LYS A 242 1.84 -16.03 11.81
N SER A 243 2.13 -14.74 11.74
CA SER A 243 3.03 -14.14 10.76
C SER A 243 3.63 -12.85 11.34
N ALA A 244 4.90 -12.56 11.03
CA ALA A 244 5.55 -11.30 11.39
C ALA A 244 4.81 -10.06 10.82
N LEU A 245 4.04 -10.24 9.74
CA LEU A 245 3.18 -9.18 9.21
C LEU A 245 2.00 -8.86 10.16
N ILE A 246 1.48 -9.87 10.86
CA ILE A 246 0.30 -9.73 11.73
C ILE A 246 0.65 -8.88 12.95
N SER A 247 1.89 -8.92 13.44
CA SER A 247 2.31 -8.01 14.52
C SER A 247 2.28 -6.55 14.09
N PHE A 248 2.62 -6.22 12.84
CA PHE A 248 2.49 -4.85 12.32
C PHE A 248 1.03 -4.42 12.13
N CYS A 249 0.14 -5.36 11.79
CA CYS A 249 -1.28 -5.06 11.55
C CYS A 249 -2.15 -5.08 12.81
N LYS A 250 -1.60 -5.43 13.98
CA LYS A 250 -2.35 -5.70 15.21
C LYS A 250 -3.30 -4.55 15.59
N ASP A 251 -2.81 -3.33 15.55
CA ASP A 251 -3.55 -2.13 15.97
C ASP A 251 -4.07 -1.32 14.76
N LEU A 252 -3.88 -1.81 13.54
CA LEU A 252 -4.22 -1.10 12.29
C LEU A 252 -5.71 -0.75 12.24
N LEU A 253 -6.60 -1.71 12.55
CA LEU A 253 -8.04 -1.47 12.59
C LEU A 253 -8.41 -0.34 13.56
N GLN A 254 -7.90 -0.40 14.80
CA GLN A 254 -8.19 0.61 15.81
C GLN A 254 -7.66 1.99 15.39
N ASN A 255 -6.46 2.04 14.82
CA ASN A 255 -5.87 3.29 14.36
C ASN A 255 -6.65 3.86 13.17
N VAL A 256 -7.21 3.02 12.28
CA VAL A 256 -8.07 3.50 11.17
C VAL A 256 -9.35 4.12 11.71
N VAL A 257 -9.99 3.48 12.70
CA VAL A 257 -11.19 4.03 13.35
C VAL A 257 -10.90 5.41 13.95
N SER A 258 -9.75 5.59 14.60
CA SER A 258 -9.36 6.89 15.18
C SER A 258 -9.10 8.00 14.15
N ASN A 259 -9.06 7.68 12.86
CA ASN A 259 -8.91 8.64 11.76
C ASN A 259 -10.22 8.87 10.98
N LEU A 260 -11.33 8.30 11.46
CA LEU A 260 -12.65 8.41 10.86
C LEU A 260 -13.59 9.20 11.77
N ASP A 261 -14.48 9.98 11.16
CA ASP A 261 -15.57 10.69 11.82
C ASP A 261 -16.90 9.93 11.62
N ILE A 262 -17.90 10.22 12.45
CA ILE A 262 -19.23 9.61 12.34
C ILE A 262 -19.90 9.92 11.00
N GLU A 263 -19.59 11.09 10.42
CA GLU A 263 -20.10 11.55 9.14
C GLU A 263 -19.47 10.86 7.92
N ASP A 264 -18.39 10.08 8.11
CA ASP A 264 -17.69 9.44 6.97
C ASP A 264 -18.51 8.31 6.31
N HIS A 265 -19.63 7.88 6.91
CA HIS A 265 -20.55 6.85 6.40
C HIS A 265 -19.89 5.53 5.94
N VAL A 266 -18.70 5.23 6.46
CA VAL A 266 -17.93 3.99 6.17
C VAL A 266 -18.24 2.85 7.13
N PHE A 267 -19.09 3.12 8.14
CA PHE A 267 -19.50 2.16 9.16
C PHE A 267 -20.76 1.40 8.73
N LYS A 268 -20.79 0.10 9.03
CA LYS A 268 -22.01 -0.71 8.97
C LYS A 268 -22.45 -1.04 10.39
N GLY A 269 -23.48 -0.34 10.87
CA GLY A 269 -24.15 -0.72 12.12
C GLY A 269 -24.80 -2.10 11.99
N PRO A 270 -25.10 -2.78 13.11
CA PRO A 270 -25.91 -3.99 13.08
C PRO A 270 -27.22 -3.71 12.33
N SER A 271 -27.65 -4.65 11.48
CA SER A 271 -28.91 -4.55 10.76
C SER A 271 -30.03 -4.22 11.76
N THR A 272 -30.96 -3.34 11.42
CA THR A 272 -32.15 -3.05 12.24
C THR A 272 -33.01 -4.29 12.49
N SER A 273 -32.79 -5.38 11.76
CA SER A 273 -33.35 -6.72 11.96
C SER A 273 -32.69 -7.52 13.09
N ASN A 274 -31.53 -7.08 13.59
CA ASN A 274 -30.93 -7.71 14.75
C ASN A 274 -31.66 -7.18 15.98
N THR A 275 -32.49 -8.02 16.60
CA THR A 275 -33.09 -7.73 17.90
C THR A 275 -31.99 -7.32 18.85
N ILE A 276 -32.00 -6.08 19.31
CA ILE A 276 -31.13 -5.63 20.39
C ILE A 276 -31.41 -6.58 21.56
N GLY A 277 -30.41 -7.36 21.95
CA GLY A 277 -30.56 -8.32 23.04
C GLY A 277 -31.08 -7.57 24.27
N THR A 278 -32.22 -8.01 24.79
CA THR A 278 -32.74 -7.53 26.07
C THR A 278 -31.69 -7.82 27.14
N VAL A 279 -31.10 -6.76 27.70
CA VAL A 279 -30.25 -6.86 28.88
C VAL A 279 -31.19 -7.16 30.05
N ASN A 280 -31.33 -8.44 30.39
CA ASN A 280 -32.00 -8.85 31.61
C ASN A 280 -31.13 -8.44 32.79
N GLY A 281 -31.54 -7.42 33.55
CA GLY A 281 -30.87 -7.08 34.81
C GLY A 281 -30.85 -5.61 35.23
N VAL A 282 -31.65 -4.70 34.65
CA VAL A 282 -31.83 -3.35 35.21
C VAL A 282 -33.16 -3.33 35.98
N PRO A 283 -33.15 -3.27 37.33
CA PRO A 283 -34.36 -2.98 38.09
C PRO A 283 -34.78 -1.53 37.84
N ASN A 284 -36.10 -1.33 37.72
CA ASN A 284 -36.73 0.00 37.64
C ASN A 284 -36.35 0.91 38.81
#